data_AF-A0AAU7ZM79-F1
#
_entry.id   AF-A0AAU7ZM79-F1
#
_cell.length_a   1.000
_cell.length_b   1.000
_cell.length_c   1.000
_cell.angle_alpha   90.00
_cell.angle_beta   90.00
_cell.angle_gamma   90.00
#
_symmetry.space_group_name_H-M   'P 1'
#
loop_
_entity.id
_entity.type
_entity.pdbx_description
1 polymer ?
#
loop_
_entity_poly.entity_id
_entity_poly.type
_entity_poly.pdbx_seq_one_letter_code
_entity_poly.pdbx_strand_id
1 'polypeptide(L)'
;MAAITAWVALFKHGNLKPGETVLLQGSGGVSLFALQLAVAHGAHVFVTSRSPGKIARLKQLGAVEVIDTSTNATWDEVVLELTHGRGVDHVLDVIGGEDILP
;
A
#
# COMPACT_ATOMS: atom_id res chain seq x y z
N MET A 1 -17.94 3.73 5.68
CA MET A 1 -16.97 4.82 5.94
C MET A 1 -15.57 4.57 5.39
N ALA A 2 -15.19 3.32 5.09
CA ALA A 2 -13.84 2.99 4.60
C ALA A 2 -13.34 3.81 3.39
N ALA A 3 -14.20 4.05 2.39
CA ALA A 3 -13.82 4.84 1.20
C ALA A 3 -13.48 6.30 1.53
N ILE A 4 -14.27 6.94 2.41
CA ILE A 4 -14.02 8.33 2.83
C ILE A 4 -12.74 8.39 3.67
N THR A 5 -12.51 7.42 4.56
CA THR A 5 -11.28 7.31 5.33
C THR A 5 -10.06 7.19 4.42
N ALA A 6 -10.10 6.29 3.43
CA ALA A 6 -9.03 6.14 2.45
C ALA A 6 -8.76 7.44 1.67
N TRP A 7 -9.81 8.11 1.20
CA TRP A 7 -9.67 9.36 0.46
C TRP A 7 -9.07 10.48 1.32
N VAL A 8 -9.55 10.65 2.55
CA VAL A 8 -9.03 11.65 3.48
C VAL A 8 -7.57 11.37 3.82
N ALA A 9 -7.21 10.10 4.05
CA ALA A 9 -5.84 9.72 4.34
C ALA A 9 -4.90 10.02 3.16
N LEU A 10 -5.26 9.60 1.94
CA LEU A 10 -4.40 9.76 0.76
C LEU A 10 -4.29 11.21 0.29
N PHE A 11 -5.41 11.92 0.18
CA PHE A 11 -5.44 13.20 -0.53
C PHE A 11 -5.46 14.40 0.42
N LYS A 12 -6.20 14.31 1.53
CA LYS A 12 -6.32 15.45 2.46
C LYS A 12 -5.13 15.54 3.40
N HIS A 13 -4.67 14.41 3.93
CA HIS A 13 -3.53 14.36 4.85
C HIS A 13 -2.22 13.98 4.16
N GLY A 14 -2.25 12.93 3.32
CA GLY A 14 -1.08 12.48 2.57
C GLY A 14 -0.69 13.43 1.44
N ASN A 15 -1.62 14.18 0.86
CA ASN A 15 -1.35 15.04 -0.30
C ASN A 15 -0.68 14.29 -1.47
N LEU A 16 -1.04 13.01 -1.64
CA LEU A 16 -0.54 12.11 -2.68
C LEU A 16 -0.58 12.78 -4.06
N LYS A 17 0.52 12.67 -4.81
CA LYS A 17 0.65 13.19 -6.17
C LYS A 17 0.68 12.06 -7.21
N PRO A 18 0.30 12.33 -8.46
CA PRO A 18 0.51 11.40 -9.55
C PRO A 18 2.01 11.09 -9.71
N GLY A 19 2.34 9.82 -9.95
CA GLY A 19 3.73 9.33 -10.09
C GLY A 19 4.43 9.05 -8.76
N GLU A 20 3.87 9.45 -7.62
CA GLU A 20 4.39 9.07 -6.30
C GLU A 20 4.04 7.62 -5.98
N THR A 21 4.78 7.08 -5.01
CA THR A 21 4.71 5.71 -4.56
C THR A 21 3.99 5.64 -3.23
N VAL A 22 3.03 4.72 -3.10
CA VAL A 22 2.32 4.48 -1.84
C VAL A 22 2.35 3.00 -1.47
N LEU A 23 2.71 2.74 -0.21
CA LEU A 23 2.59 1.41 0.40
C LEU A 23 1.30 1.33 1.20
N LEU A 24 0.47 0.34 0.90
CA LEU A 24 -0.76 0.04 1.63
C LEU A 24 -0.56 -1.23 2.44
N GLN A 25 -0.72 -1.13 3.77
CA GLN A 25 -0.64 -2.33 4.60
C GLN A 25 -2.01 -3.03 4.66
N GLY A 26 -2.00 -4.35 4.46
CA GLY A 26 -3.19 -5.18 4.53
C GLY A 26 -4.17 -5.06 3.35
N SER A 27 -5.24 -5.85 3.43
CA SER A 27 -6.27 -5.99 2.39
C SER A 27 -7.69 -5.76 2.93
N GLY A 28 -7.81 -4.91 3.95
CA GLY A 28 -9.09 -4.51 4.53
C GLY A 28 -9.85 -3.54 3.62
N GLY A 29 -11.09 -3.20 4.00
CA GLY A 29 -11.94 -2.33 3.20
C GLY A 29 -11.29 -0.97 2.87
N VAL A 30 -10.55 -0.38 3.81
CA VAL A 30 -9.84 0.89 3.61
C VAL A 30 -8.71 0.73 2.58
N SER A 31 -7.84 -0.28 2.75
CA SER A 31 -6.72 -0.53 1.83
C SER A 31 -7.19 -0.83 0.40
N LEU A 32 -8.31 -1.54 0.23
CA LEU A 32 -8.87 -1.81 -1.10
C LEU A 32 -9.42 -0.56 -1.80
N PHE A 33 -10.03 0.37 -1.05
CA PHE A 33 -10.42 1.66 -1.61
C PHE A 33 -9.20 2.54 -1.88
N ALA A 34 -8.24 2.56 -0.97
CA ALA A 34 -6.99 3.31 -1.12
C ALA A 34 -6.23 2.86 -2.38
N LEU A 35 -6.15 1.54 -2.63
CA LEU A 35 -5.52 0.97 -3.82
C LEU A 35 -6.15 1.52 -5.09
N GLN A 36 -7.46 1.38 -5.23
CA GLN A 36 -8.16 1.83 -6.44
C GLN A 36 -8.09 3.35 -6.62
N LEU A 37 -8.20 4.12 -5.53
CA LEU A 37 -8.10 5.58 -5.57
C LEU A 37 -6.69 6.05 -5.97
N ALA A 38 -5.64 5.46 -5.39
CA ALA A 38 -4.26 5.81 -5.69
C ALA A 38 -3.88 5.43 -7.13
N VAL A 39 -4.26 4.23 -7.58
CA VAL A 39 -4.07 3.80 -8.99
C VAL A 39 -4.81 4.74 -9.94
N ALA A 40 -6.08 5.06 -9.66
CA ALA A 40 -6.85 5.99 -10.49
C ALA A 40 -6.27 7.42 -10.49
N HIS A 41 -5.55 7.80 -9.43
CA HIS A 41 -4.82 9.06 -9.34
C HIS A 41 -3.47 9.05 -10.07
N GLY A 42 -3.02 7.89 -10.55
CA GLY A 42 -1.74 7.72 -11.24
C GLY A 42 -0.55 7.50 -10.31
N ALA A 43 -0.78 7.10 -9.06
CA ALA A 43 0.29 6.70 -8.14
C ALA A 43 0.69 5.22 -8.34
N HIS A 44 1.91 4.87 -7.96
CA HIS A 44 2.40 3.49 -7.94
C HIS A 44 2.11 2.86 -6.59
N VAL A 45 1.30 1.79 -6.57
CA VAL A 45 0.81 1.21 -5.33
C VAL A 45 1.47 -0.13 -5.04
N PHE A 46 2.13 -0.22 -3.89
CA PHE A 46 2.60 -1.45 -3.27
C PHE A 46 1.63 -1.88 -2.18
N VAL A 47 1.40 -3.18 -2.01
CA VAL A 47 0.48 -3.69 -0.97
C VAL A 47 1.16 -4.79 -0.17
N THR A 48 1.03 -4.77 1.16
CA THR A 48 1.40 -5.93 1.99
C THR A 48 0.18 -6.78 2.32
N SER A 49 0.32 -8.10 2.28
CA SER A 49 -0.78 -9.02 2.60
C SER A 49 -0.25 -10.33 3.16
N ARG A 50 -0.87 -10.84 4.23
CA ARG A 50 -0.56 -12.18 4.80
C ARG A 50 -1.38 -13.31 4.15
N SER A 51 -2.12 -13.01 3.08
CA SER A 51 -3.06 -13.95 2.47
C SER A 51 -2.70 -14.15 1.00
N PRO A 52 -2.05 -15.28 0.64
CA PRO A 52 -1.65 -15.58 -0.73
C PRO A 52 -2.84 -15.56 -1.71
N GLY A 53 -4.01 -16.04 -1.26
CA GLY A 53 -5.24 -16.06 -2.07
C GLY A 53 -5.79 -14.68 -2.44
N LYS A 54 -5.25 -13.59 -1.88
CA LYS A 54 -5.64 -12.21 -2.22
C LYS A 54 -4.69 -11.53 -3.19
N ILE A 55 -3.50 -12.10 -3.44
CA ILE A 55 -2.46 -11.48 -4.29
C ILE A 55 -2.97 -11.23 -5.70
N ALA A 56 -3.55 -12.25 -6.35
CA ALA A 56 -4.06 -12.13 -7.71
C ALA A 56 -5.12 -11.02 -7.84
N ARG A 57 -6.02 -10.93 -6.85
CA ARG A 57 -7.06 -9.90 -6.82
C ARG A 57 -6.46 -8.49 -6.63
N LEU A 58 -5.46 -8.34 -5.78
CA LEU A 58 -4.81 -7.05 -5.55
C LEU A 58 -4.05 -6.57 -6.80
N LYS A 59 -3.35 -7.47 -7.50
CA LYS A 59 -2.71 -7.14 -8.79
C LYS A 59 -3.75 -6.75 -9.86
N GLN A 60 -4.89 -7.45 -9.93
CA GLN A 60 -5.99 -7.06 -10.84
C GLN A 60 -6.57 -5.68 -10.54
N LEU A 61 -6.52 -5.23 -9.27
CA LEU A 61 -6.95 -3.89 -8.86
C LEU A 61 -5.90 -2.81 -9.11
N GLY A 62 -4.75 -3.15 -9.70
CA GLY A 62 -3.72 -2.21 -10.12
C GLY A 62 -2.54 -2.08 -9.15
N ALA A 63 -2.40 -2.98 -8.17
CA ALA A 63 -1.18 -3.03 -7.36
C ALA A 63 0.01 -3.39 -8.24
N VAL A 64 1.08 -2.60 -8.16
CA VAL A 64 2.34 -2.83 -8.88
C VAL A 64 2.98 -4.12 -8.37
N GLU A 65 3.07 -4.25 -7.05
CA GLU A 65 3.56 -5.46 -6.39
C GLU A 65 2.80 -5.73 -5.09
N VAL A 66 2.70 -7.01 -4.73
CA VAL A 66 2.03 -7.44 -3.50
C VAL A 66 3.02 -8.27 -2.68
N ILE A 67 3.43 -7.75 -1.53
CA ILE A 67 4.43 -8.35 -0.67
C ILE A 67 3.75 -9.27 0.34
N ASP A 68 4.13 -10.55 0.33
CA ASP A 68 3.61 -11.52 1.28
C ASP A 68 4.32 -11.42 2.64
N THR A 69 3.65 -10.83 3.62
CA THR A 69 4.17 -10.66 4.97
C THR A 69 3.98 -11.88 5.87
N SER A 70 3.39 -12.97 5.36
CA SER A 70 3.33 -14.25 6.09
C SER A 70 4.63 -15.05 5.97
N THR A 71 5.36 -14.85 4.87
CA THR A 71 6.62 -15.56 4.57
C THR A 71 7.85 -14.66 4.70
N ASN A 72 7.66 -13.34 4.67
CA ASN A 72 8.75 -12.37 4.66
C ASN A 72 8.68 -11.46 5.89
N ALA A 73 9.56 -11.73 6.86
CA ALA A 73 9.69 -10.91 8.06
C ALA A 73 10.34 -9.54 7.76
N THR A 74 11.08 -9.42 6.65
CA THR A 74 11.75 -8.19 6.18
C THR A 74 11.08 -7.62 4.93
N TRP A 75 9.78 -7.38 5.02
CA TRP A 75 9.01 -6.83 3.89
C TRP A 75 9.45 -5.40 3.52
N ASP A 76 10.02 -4.67 4.45
CA ASP A 76 10.63 -3.34 4.30
C ASP A 76 11.86 -3.37 3.39
N GLU A 77 12.72 -4.40 3.51
CA GLU A 77 13.85 -4.61 2.61
C GLU A 77 13.37 -4.84 1.16
N VAL A 78 12.30 -5.61 0.98
CA VAL A 78 11.71 -5.85 -0.34
C VAL A 78 11.18 -4.54 -0.95
N VAL A 79 10.54 -3.68 -0.15
CA VAL A 79 10.10 -2.36 -0.62
C VAL A 79 11.31 -1.50 -1.03
N LEU A 80 12.40 -1.52 -0.26
CA LEU A 80 13.63 -0.80 -0.59
C LEU A 80 14.24 -1.30 -1.90
N GLU A 81 14.33 -2.61 -2.09
CA GLU A 81 14.84 -3.20 -3.34
C GLU A 81 13.98 -2.78 -4.55
N LEU A 82 12.66 -2.89 -4.43
CA LEU A 82 11.69 -2.53 -5.48
C LEU A 82 11.71 -1.03 -5.81
N THR A 83 12.10 -0.20 -4.86
CA THR A 83 12.19 1.26 -5.01
C THR A 83 13.62 1.74 -5.28
N HIS A 84 14.56 0.82 -5.52
CA HIS A 84 15.98 1.11 -5.75
C HIS A 84 16.63 1.93 -4.62
N GLY A 85 16.29 1.61 -3.37
CA GLY A 85 16.80 2.24 -2.16
C GLY A 85 16.19 3.61 -1.84
N ARG A 86 15.18 4.07 -2.61
CA ARG A 86 14.49 5.34 -2.32
C ARG A 86 13.43 5.23 -1.22
N GLY A 87 12.83 4.06 -1.03
CA GLY A 87 11.65 3.90 -0.20
C GLY A 87 10.38 4.40 -0.90
N VAL A 88 9.32 4.59 -0.12
CA VAL A 88 7.99 5.01 -0.60
C VAL A 88 7.67 6.42 -0.15
N ASP A 89 6.94 7.18 -0.98
CA ASP A 89 6.56 8.56 -0.65
C ASP A 89 5.47 8.61 0.42
N HIS A 90 4.57 7.60 0.42
CA HIS A 90 3.47 7.49 1.37
C HIS A 90 3.33 6.07 1.93
N VAL A 91 2.92 5.99 3.20
CA VAL A 91 2.54 4.73 3.85
C VAL A 91 1.15 4.90 4.43
N LEU A 92 0.24 4.01 4.05
CA LEU A 92 -1.07 3.89 4.68
C LEU A 92 -1.10 2.64 5.56
N ASP A 93 -0.84 2.84 6.84
CA ASP A 93 -1.03 1.83 7.88
C ASP A 93 -2.49 1.80 8.34
N VAL A 94 -3.08 0.61 8.32
CA VAL A 94 -4.42 0.32 8.85
C VAL A 94 -4.42 -0.85 9.85
N ILE A 95 -3.24 -1.42 10.13
CA ILE A 95 -3.03 -2.55 11.04
C ILE A 95 -2.75 -1.99 12.44
N GLY A 96 -1.91 -0.95 12.54
CA GLY A 96 -1.45 -0.35 13.79
C GLY A 96 -0.54 -1.28 14.61
N GLY A 97 0.44 -0.72 15.33
CA GLY A 97 1.38 -1.47 16.18
C GLY A 97 2.82 -1.02 15.99
N GLU A 98 3.78 -1.83 16.44
CA GLU A 98 5.24 -1.60 16.26
C GLU A 98 5.74 -1.88 14.82
N ASP A 99 4.85 -2.29 13.91
CA ASP A 99 5.13 -2.63 12.50
C ASP A 99 5.05 -1.39 11.58
N ILE A 100 5.35 -0.22 12.16
CA ILE A 100 5.55 1.06 11.48
C ILE A 100 6.99 1.11 10.99
N LEU A 101 7.18 1.46 9.72
CA LEU A 101 8.50 1.78 9.18
C LEU A 101 9.18 2.81 10.13
N PRO A 102 10.45 2.61 10.50
CA PRO A 102 11.17 3.55 11.36
C PRO A 102 11.33 4.93 10.72
#